data_AF-A0A2V8LD81-F1
#
_entry.id   AF-A0A2V8LD81-F1
#
_cell.length_a   1.000
_cell.length_b   1.000
_cell.length_c   1.000
_cell.angle_alpha   90.00
_cell.angle_beta   90.00
_cell.angle_gamma   90.00
#
_symmetry.space_group_name_H-M   'P 1'
#
loop_
_entity.id
_entity.type
_entity.pdbx_description
1 polymer ?
#
loop_
_entity_poly.entity_id
_entity_poly.type
_entity_poly.pdbx_seq_one_letter_code
_entity_poly.pdbx_strand_id
1 'polypeptide(L)'
;NFARHARWQEAVCSSLTELFAPEIHKKRLENWPQHYPWIEPEGYQYFRKRLSEARRDVEHGLQTTLEHFKTREEQESALDILQFKLDVLWTMLDTIQLAYGIGP
;
A
#
# COMPACT_ATOMS: atom_id res chain seq x y z
N ASN A 1 5.65 0.99 -15.84
CA ASN A 1 6.47 2.21 -15.63
C ASN A 1 5.55 3.42 -15.47
N PHE A 2 4.67 3.41 -14.45
CA PHE A 2 3.55 4.35 -14.35
C PHE A 2 4.01 5.76 -13.92
N ALA A 3 4.67 5.88 -12.76
CA ALA A 3 5.07 7.17 -12.19
C ALA A 3 6.01 8.01 -13.08
N ARG A 4 6.73 7.40 -14.03
CA ARG A 4 7.58 8.11 -14.98
C ARG A 4 6.80 8.76 -16.14
N HIS A 5 5.62 8.24 -16.45
CA HIS A 5 4.86 8.61 -17.65
C HIS A 5 3.52 9.29 -17.32
N ALA A 6 2.92 8.95 -16.18
CA ALA A 6 1.70 9.58 -15.70
C ALA A 6 1.97 11.02 -15.26
N ARG A 7 0.91 11.84 -15.16
CA ARG A 7 1.04 13.16 -14.53
C ARG A 7 1.41 12.98 -13.06
N TRP A 8 2.11 13.94 -12.48
CA TRP A 8 2.59 13.81 -11.11
C TRP A 8 1.45 13.64 -10.09
N GLN A 9 0.27 14.22 -10.34
CA GLN A 9 -0.91 14.03 -9.49
C GLN A 9 -1.44 12.60 -9.51
N GLU A 10 -1.42 11.95 -10.68
CA GLU A 10 -1.82 10.55 -10.84
C GLU A 10 -0.81 9.63 -10.14
N ALA A 11 0.48 9.96 -10.25
CA ALA A 11 1.53 9.27 -9.52
C ALA A 11 1.35 9.39 -7.99
N VAL A 12 1.02 10.59 -7.48
CA VAL A 12 0.67 10.80 -6.06
C VAL A 12 -0.58 10.03 -5.68
N CYS A 13 -1.65 10.08 -6.47
CA CYS A 13 -2.89 9.34 -6.23
C CYS A 13 -2.63 7.83 -6.05
N SER A 14 -1.71 7.26 -6.84
CA SER A 14 -1.34 5.84 -6.72
C SER A 14 -0.66 5.46 -5.39
N SER A 15 -0.25 6.42 -4.56
CA SER A 15 0.28 6.13 -3.21
C SER A 15 -0.82 5.80 -2.20
N LEU A 16 -2.09 6.16 -2.47
CA LEU A 16 -3.19 6.11 -1.50
C LEU A 16 -3.56 4.72 -0.97
N THR A 17 -2.98 3.64 -1.50
CA THR A 17 -2.97 2.34 -0.81
C THR A 17 -2.37 2.41 0.60
N GLU A 18 -1.56 3.44 0.91
CA GLU A 18 -1.06 3.70 2.25
C GLU A 18 -2.16 3.99 3.28
N LEU A 19 -3.39 4.34 2.86
CA LEU A 19 -4.54 4.41 3.76
C LEU A 19 -4.78 3.07 4.50
N PHE A 20 -4.40 1.96 3.86
CA PHE A 20 -4.62 0.60 4.38
C PHE A 20 -3.37 0.00 5.03
N ALA A 21 -2.19 0.61 4.83
CA ALA A 21 -0.91 0.06 5.30
C ALA A 21 -0.81 -0.10 6.84
N PRO A 22 -1.31 0.84 7.67
CA PRO A 22 -1.21 0.69 9.12
C PRO A 22 -1.89 -0.57 9.66
N GLU A 23 -3.04 -0.95 9.10
CA GLU A 23 -3.80 -2.11 9.58
C GLU A 23 -3.02 -3.40 9.34
N ILE A 24 -2.46 -3.60 8.14
CA ILE A 24 -1.70 -4.81 7.82
C ILE A 24 -0.37 -4.87 8.58
N HIS A 25 0.28 -3.73 8.85
CA HIS A 25 1.47 -3.68 9.70
C HIS A 25 1.16 -4.05 11.15
N LYS A 26 0.04 -3.56 11.70
CA LYS A 26 -0.43 -3.92 13.04
C LYS A 26 -0.73 -5.42 13.14
N LYS A 27 -1.43 -5.99 12.15
CA LYS A 27 -1.69 -7.44 12.09
C LYS A 27 -0.41 -8.27 12.14
N ARG A 28 0.67 -7.85 11.46
CA ARG A 28 1.97 -8.56 11.54
C ARG A 28 2.59 -8.46 12.94
N LEU A 29 2.61 -7.27 13.52
CA LEU A 29 3.16 -7.03 14.86
C LEU A 29 2.45 -7.83 15.96
N GLU A 30 1.14 -8.04 15.82
CA GLU A 30 0.33 -8.79 16.79
C GLU A 30 0.48 -10.31 16.65
N ASN A 31 0.56 -10.83 15.42
CA ASN A 31 0.44 -12.26 15.16
C ASN A 31 1.79 -12.97 14.92
N TRP A 32 2.77 -12.31 14.28
CA TRP A 32 4.02 -12.98 13.90
C TRP A 32 4.85 -13.45 15.09
N PRO A 33 4.99 -12.72 16.21
CA PRO A 33 5.73 -13.24 17.37
C PRO A 33 5.16 -14.54 17.94
N GLN A 34 3.86 -14.79 17.76
CA GLN A 34 3.19 -16.01 18.23
C GLN A 34 3.41 -17.19 17.28
N HIS A 35 3.31 -16.95 15.98
CA HIS A 35 3.40 -18.01 14.97
C HIS A 35 4.83 -18.30 14.49
N TYR A 36 5.72 -17.31 14.56
CA TYR A 36 7.08 -17.36 14.05
C TYR A 36 8.08 -16.82 15.09
N PRO A 37 8.21 -17.49 16.26
CA PRO A 37 9.01 -16.98 17.39
C PRO A 37 10.52 -16.94 17.12
N TRP A 38 10.97 -17.53 16.02
CA TRP A 38 12.36 -17.50 15.55
C TRP A 38 12.73 -16.19 14.83
N ILE A 39 11.77 -15.32 14.53
CA ILE A 39 12.04 -13.99 13.97
C ILE A 39 12.50 -13.06 15.10
N GLU A 40 13.72 -12.55 14.99
CA GLU A 40 14.31 -11.65 15.97
C GLU A 40 13.50 -10.34 16.14
N PRO A 41 13.40 -9.80 17.38
CA PRO A 41 12.60 -8.60 17.66
C PRO A 41 12.95 -7.37 16.79
N GLU A 42 14.21 -7.22 16.39
CA GLU A 42 14.70 -6.13 15.54
C GLU A 42 14.07 -6.18 14.15
N GLY A 43 13.67 -7.37 13.66
CA GLY A 43 12.99 -7.54 12.38
C GLY A 43 11.64 -6.81 12.29
N TYR A 44 11.03 -6.47 13.43
CA TYR A 44 9.75 -5.76 13.49
C TYR A 44 9.86 -4.23 13.44
N GLN A 45 11.08 -3.67 13.50
CA GLN A 45 11.27 -2.22 13.56
C GLN A 45 10.67 -1.49 12.35
N TYR A 46 10.79 -2.09 11.15
CA TYR A 46 10.21 -1.52 9.93
C TYR A 46 8.69 -1.32 10.05
N PHE A 47 7.95 -2.33 10.53
CA PHE A 47 6.50 -2.22 10.68
C PHE A 47 6.11 -1.18 11.74
N ARG A 48 6.83 -1.10 12.87
CA ARG A 48 6.59 -0.09 13.90
C ARG A 48 6.79 1.33 13.38
N LYS A 49 7.86 1.56 12.62
CA LYS A 49 8.17 2.86 12.02
C LYS A 49 7.09 3.28 11.01
N ARG A 50 6.63 2.37 10.16
CA ARG A 50 5.59 2.66 9.16
C ARG A 50 4.22 3.01 9.75
N LEU A 51 3.90 2.59 10.99
CA LEU A 51 2.66 2.98 11.65
C LEU A 51 2.55 4.50 11.90
N SER A 52 3.67 5.18 12.21
CA SER A 52 3.68 6.62 12.43
C SER A 52 3.90 7.42 11.14
N GLU A 53 4.70 6.90 10.21
CA GLU A 53 5.01 7.57 8.94
C GLU A 53 3.84 7.58 7.96
N ALA A 54 3.14 6.45 7.80
CA ALA A 54 2.05 6.32 6.83
C ALA A 54 0.92 7.33 7.05
N ARG A 55 0.71 7.81 8.29
CA ARG A 55 -0.30 8.84 8.58
C ARG A 55 0.03 10.18 7.91
N ARG A 56 1.29 10.62 7.92
CA ARG A 56 1.67 11.93 7.37
C ARG A 56 1.68 11.91 5.84
N ASP A 57 2.22 10.85 5.26
CA ASP A 57 2.33 10.70 3.81
C ASP A 57 0.94 10.61 3.16
N VAL A 58 0.00 9.91 3.81
CA VAL A 58 -1.34 9.72 3.28
C VAL A 58 -2.22 10.96 3.41
N GLU A 59 -2.06 11.77 4.47
CA GLU A 59 -2.81 13.03 4.62
C GLU A 59 -2.49 13.98 3.46
N HIS A 60 -1.21 14.13 3.13
CA HIS A 60 -0.78 14.96 2.01
C HIS A 60 -1.22 14.40 0.65
N GLY A 61 -1.08 13.08 0.43
CA GLY A 61 -1.52 12.44 -0.80
C GLY A 61 -3.03 12.54 -1.01
N LEU A 62 -3.82 12.35 0.05
CA LEU A 62 -5.27 12.42 0.00
C LEU A 62 -5.73 13.84 -0.27
N GLN A 63 -5.19 14.82 0.45
CA GLN A 63 -5.47 16.23 0.21
C GLN A 63 -5.15 16.61 -1.25
N THR A 64 -3.95 16.29 -1.72
CA THR A 64 -3.52 16.57 -3.10
C THR A 64 -4.47 15.94 -4.13
N THR A 65 -4.89 14.70 -3.91
CA THR A 65 -5.83 13.99 -4.81
C THR A 65 -7.19 14.69 -4.80
N LEU A 66 -7.74 15.01 -3.62
CA LEU A 66 -9.02 15.70 -3.52
C LEU A 66 -8.97 17.11 -4.11
N GLU A 67 -7.81 17.78 -4.10
CA GLU A 67 -7.59 19.10 -4.70
C GLU A 67 -7.52 19.10 -6.22
N HIS A 68 -7.11 18.00 -6.85
CA HIS A 68 -6.89 17.94 -8.30
C HIS A 68 -7.97 17.15 -9.07
N PHE A 69 -8.66 16.20 -8.41
CA PHE A 69 -9.65 15.34 -9.06
C PHE A 69 -11.07 15.78 -8.63
N LYS A 70 -11.65 16.75 -9.34
CA LYS A 70 -12.86 17.47 -8.94
C LYS A 70 -14.10 17.03 -9.70
N THR A 71 -13.98 16.64 -10.96
CA THR A 71 -15.12 16.15 -11.73
C THR A 71 -15.36 14.67 -11.45
N ARG A 72 -16.54 14.18 -11.84
CA ARG A 72 -16.86 12.76 -11.73
C ARG A 72 -15.89 11.90 -12.53
N GLU A 73 -15.58 12.31 -13.75
CA GLU A 73 -14.66 11.61 -14.65
C GLU A 73 -13.25 11.54 -14.06
N GLU A 74 -12.78 12.63 -13.43
CA GLU A 74 -11.51 12.63 -12.73
C GLU A 74 -11.54 11.69 -11.52
N GLN A 75 -12.60 11.72 -10.72
CA GLN A 75 -12.74 10.81 -9.56
C GLN A 75 -12.78 9.34 -9.96
N GLU A 76 -13.49 9.00 -11.04
CA GLU A 76 -13.51 7.64 -11.61
C GLU A 76 -12.08 7.24 -12.04
N SER A 77 -11.34 8.12 -12.71
CA SER A 77 -9.93 7.90 -13.04
C SER A 77 -9.02 7.71 -11.82
N ALA A 78 -9.23 8.47 -10.74
CA ALA A 78 -8.50 8.29 -9.48
C ALA A 78 -8.75 6.91 -8.85
N LEU A 79 -9.99 6.42 -8.91
CA LEU A 79 -10.35 5.07 -8.46
C LEU A 79 -9.68 4.00 -9.32
N ASP A 80 -9.66 4.18 -10.64
CA ASP A 80 -8.97 3.26 -11.56
C ASP A 80 -7.46 3.20 -11.29
N ILE A 81 -6.83 4.35 -10.98
CA ILE A 81 -5.42 4.41 -10.58
C ILE A 81 -5.18 3.65 -9.27
N LEU A 82 -6.09 3.78 -8.30
CA LEU A 82 -6.00 3.05 -7.05
C LEU A 82 -6.21 1.54 -7.26
N GLN A 83 -7.15 1.14 -8.13
CA GLN A 83 -7.36 -0.25 -8.53
C GLN A 83 -6.10 -0.83 -9.19
N PHE A 84 -5.52 -0.12 -10.15
CA PHE A 84 -4.24 -0.51 -10.77
C PHE A 84 -3.15 -0.76 -9.71
N LYS A 85 -3.05 0.12 -8.70
CA LYS A 85 -2.07 -0.06 -7.63
C LYS A 85 -2.36 -1.32 -6.79
N LEU A 86 -3.63 -1.60 -6.50
CA LEU A 86 -4.04 -2.82 -5.80
C LEU A 86 -3.67 -4.07 -6.62
N ASP A 87 -3.90 -4.05 -7.93
CA ASP A 87 -3.56 -5.15 -8.84
C ASP A 87 -2.06 -5.43 -8.87
N VAL A 88 -1.22 -4.39 -8.81
CA VAL A 88 0.24 -4.55 -8.70
C VAL A 88 0.61 -5.27 -7.40
N LEU A 89 0.06 -4.84 -6.26
CA LEU A 89 0.33 -5.48 -4.97
C LEU A 89 -0.17 -6.94 -4.95
N TRP A 90 -1.32 -7.19 -5.56
CA TRP A 90 -1.90 -8.52 -5.67
C TRP A 90 -1.04 -9.43 -6.53
N THR A 91 -0.60 -8.97 -7.70
CA THR A 91 0.25 -9.73 -8.63
C THR A 91 1.59 -10.12 -7.98
N MET A 92 2.15 -9.27 -7.12
CA MET A 92 3.35 -9.63 -6.34
C MET A 92 3.08 -10.84 -5.43
N LEU A 93 1.93 -10.88 -4.75
CA LEU A 93 1.54 -12.00 -3.91
C LEU A 93 1.20 -13.25 -4.74
N ASP A 94 0.54 -13.10 -5.89
CA ASP A 94 0.28 -14.22 -6.81
C ASP A 94 1.59 -14.87 -7.27
N THR A 95 2.61 -14.07 -7.55
CA THR A 95 3.93 -14.58 -7.95
C THR A 95 4.61 -15.34 -6.80
N ILE A 96 4.53 -14.82 -5.57
CA ILE A 96 5.04 -15.52 -4.38
C ILE A 96 4.26 -16.82 -4.15
N GLN A 97 2.94 -16.79 -4.30
CA GLN A 97 2.08 -17.96 -4.16
C GLN A 97 2.40 -19.03 -5.22
N LEU A 98 2.63 -18.64 -6.47
CA LEU A 98 2.99 -19.58 -7.54
C LEU A 98 4.35 -20.26 -7.29
N ALA A 99 5.32 -19.52 -6.75
CA ALA A 99 6.68 -20.02 -6.55
C ALA A 99 6.88 -20.76 -5.23
N TYR A 100 6.26 -20.30 -4.15
CA TYR A 100 6.51 -20.74 -2.77
C TYR A 100 5.24 -21.03 -1.98
N GLY A 101 4.08 -20.70 -2.52
CA GLY A 101 2.81 -21.03 -1.90
C GLY A 101 2.66 -22.54 -1.80
N ILE A 102 2.07 -22.99 -0.71
CA ILE A 102 1.56 -24.34 -0.64
C ILE A 102 0.37 -24.34 -1.61
N GLY A 103 0.46 -25.11 -2.69
CA GLY A 103 -0.66 -25.38 -3.58
C GLY A 103 -1.79 -26.10 -2.83
N PRO A 104 -2.87 -26.54 -3.50
CA PRO A 104 -3.83 -27.42 -2.84
C PRO A 104 -3.14 -28.61 -2.16
#